data_AF-A0A2V5MH18-F1
#
_entry.id   AF-A0A2V5MH18-F1
#
_cell.length_a   1.000
_cell.length_b   1.000
_cell.length_c   1.000
_cell.angle_alpha   90.00
_cell.angle_beta   90.00
_cell.angle_gamma   90.00
#
_symmetry.space_group_name_H-M   'P 1'
#
loop_
_entity.id
_entity.type
_entity.pdbx_description
1 polymer ?
#
loop_
_entity_poly.entity_id
_entity_poly.type
_entity_poly.pdbx_seq_one_letter_code
_entity_poly.pdbx_strand_id
1 'polypeptide(L)'
;MSNSTLKILLALMVAITAALVTQPMRAGVLNTLVLTETSSTSLTALLNGITPLSVSNPGRDSWRVSLTGINEGQQDWLEPEAGFVNAVAGLPSENEIVVVSDFGPGRTGLADGTQDTTHFTLNGNPLYVTFFDKGDVATTPDTGTTVSLFGLSLTGLAFLRRKLC
;
A
#
# COMPACT_ATOMS: atom_id res chain seq x y z
N MET A 1 -52.11 18.35 -37.33
CA MET A 1 -50.77 18.66 -36.78
C MET A 1 -50.74 18.21 -35.32
N SER A 2 -50.20 17.03 -35.00
CA SER A 2 -49.98 16.59 -33.61
C SER A 2 -49.02 15.38 -33.60
N ASN A 3 -47.75 15.60 -33.91
CA ASN A 3 -46.70 14.55 -33.91
C ASN A 3 -45.45 14.94 -33.11
N SER A 4 -45.50 16.06 -32.37
CA SER A 4 -44.31 16.66 -31.74
C SER A 4 -44.12 16.19 -30.29
N THR A 5 -45.20 16.00 -29.53
CA THR A 5 -45.14 15.72 -28.09
C THR A 5 -44.65 14.32 -27.74
N LEU A 6 -44.98 13.32 -28.57
CA LEU A 6 -44.62 11.92 -28.30
C LEU A 6 -43.11 11.65 -28.42
N LYS A 7 -42.43 12.38 -29.32
CA LYS A 7 -40.98 12.25 -29.55
C LYS A 7 -40.15 12.87 -28.42
N ILE A 8 -40.66 13.93 -27.81
CA ILE A 8 -39.99 14.64 -26.70
C ILE A 8 -40.00 13.76 -25.44
N LEU A 9 -41.10 13.05 -25.18
CA LEU A 9 -41.22 12.14 -24.03
C LEU A 9 -40.22 10.97 -24.10
N LEU A 10 -40.03 10.39 -25.28
CA LEU A 10 -39.10 9.27 -25.46
C LEU A 10 -37.63 9.72 -25.26
N ALA A 11 -37.26 10.88 -25.79
CA ALA A 11 -35.93 11.44 -25.60
C ALA A 11 -35.65 11.80 -24.13
N LEU A 12 -36.66 12.32 -23.42
CA LEU A 12 -36.54 12.64 -22.01
C LEU A 12 -36.37 11.39 -21.15
N MET A 13 -37.13 10.31 -21.44
CA MET A 13 -36.98 9.02 -20.78
C MET A 13 -35.57 8.45 -20.97
N VAL A 14 -35.03 8.49 -22.19
CA VAL A 14 -33.65 8.03 -22.46
C VAL A 14 -32.62 8.88 -21.71
N ALA A 15 -32.80 10.20 -21.67
CA ALA A 15 -31.91 11.11 -20.95
C ALA A 15 -31.92 10.86 -19.43
N ILE A 16 -33.10 10.60 -18.85
CA ILE A 16 -33.25 10.26 -17.42
C ILE A 16 -32.59 8.92 -17.13
N THR A 17 -32.83 7.88 -17.93
CA THR A 17 -32.18 6.57 -17.75
C THR A 17 -30.66 6.68 -17.88
N ALA A 18 -30.15 7.45 -18.84
CA ALA A 18 -28.72 7.69 -18.97
C ALA A 18 -28.15 8.43 -17.75
N ALA A 19 -28.85 9.43 -17.21
CA ALA A 19 -28.42 10.18 -16.03
C ALA A 19 -28.50 9.36 -14.72
N LEU A 20 -29.43 8.41 -14.61
CA LEU A 20 -29.50 7.50 -13.47
C LEU A 20 -28.43 6.40 -13.54
N VAL A 21 -28.05 5.94 -14.73
CA VAL A 21 -26.98 4.94 -14.91
C VAL A 21 -25.60 5.56 -14.71
N THR A 22 -25.43 6.86 -14.92
CA THR A 22 -24.16 7.58 -14.71
C THR A 22 -24.00 8.16 -13.31
N GLN A 23 -24.79 7.72 -12.32
CA GLN A 23 -24.53 8.12 -10.94
C GLN A 23 -23.09 7.73 -10.57
N PRO A 24 -22.24 8.68 -10.13
CA PRO A 24 -20.92 8.34 -9.65
C PRO A 24 -21.12 7.35 -8.51
N MET A 25 -20.65 6.11 -8.69
CA MET A 25 -20.47 5.20 -7.56
C MET A 25 -19.70 6.01 -6.53
N ARG A 26 -20.32 6.27 -5.38
CA ARG A 26 -19.61 6.80 -4.23
C ARG A 26 -18.57 5.75 -3.89
N ALA A 27 -17.36 5.89 -4.44
CA ALA A 27 -16.20 5.18 -3.98
C ALA A 27 -16.09 5.55 -2.49
N GLY A 28 -16.42 4.59 -1.63
CA GLY A 28 -16.13 4.73 -0.20
C GLY A 28 -14.65 5.08 -0.07
N VAL A 29 -14.31 5.91 0.90
CA VAL A 29 -12.90 6.18 1.22
C VAL A 29 -12.25 4.83 1.50
N LEU A 30 -11.38 4.38 0.59
CA LEU A 30 -10.63 3.15 0.78
C LEU A 30 -9.51 3.47 1.75
N ASN A 31 -9.63 2.99 2.99
CA ASN A 31 -8.55 3.13 3.95
C ASN A 31 -7.50 2.06 3.64
N THR A 32 -6.27 2.49 3.37
CA THR A 32 -5.14 1.59 3.17
C THR A 32 -4.05 1.89 4.18
N LEU A 33 -3.47 0.86 4.77
CA LEU A 33 -2.31 0.98 5.65
C LEU A 33 -1.18 0.15 5.08
N VAL A 34 -0.05 0.79 4.84
CA VAL A 34 1.17 0.12 4.41
C VAL A 34 2.18 0.17 5.54
N LEU A 35 2.58 -1.00 6.01
CA LEU A 35 3.65 -1.22 6.96
C LEU A 35 4.87 -1.69 6.17
N THR A 36 6.04 -1.12 6.45
CA THR A 36 7.28 -1.53 5.79
C THR A 36 8.39 -1.62 6.80
N GLU A 37 8.82 -2.84 7.06
CA GLU A 37 10.02 -3.13 7.83
C GLU A 37 11.24 -2.83 6.97
N THR A 38 12.16 -2.06 7.55
CA THR A 38 13.40 -1.64 6.88
C THR A 38 14.65 -2.22 7.53
N SER A 39 14.53 -2.65 8.78
CA SER A 39 15.51 -3.40 9.56
C SER A 39 14.82 -3.83 10.85
N SER A 40 15.46 -4.73 11.60
CA SER A 40 15.07 -5.20 12.93
C SER A 40 14.83 -4.12 14.01
N THR A 41 15.07 -2.83 13.72
CA THR A 41 14.76 -1.71 14.63
C THR A 41 13.92 -0.59 14.00
N SER A 42 13.59 -0.69 12.72
CA SER A 42 12.97 0.41 11.97
C SER A 42 11.82 -0.10 11.10
N LEU A 43 10.63 0.42 11.40
CA LEU A 43 9.39 0.20 10.66
C LEU A 43 8.81 1.55 10.26
N THR A 44 8.32 1.64 9.03
CA THR A 44 7.52 2.79 8.56
C THR A 44 6.08 2.38 8.39
N ALA A 45 5.17 3.32 8.65
CA ALA A 45 3.73 3.11 8.53
C ALA A 45 3.09 4.30 7.81
N LEU A 46 2.35 4.02 6.73
CA LEU A 46 1.76 5.04 5.86
C LEU A 46 0.28 4.74 5.65
N LEU A 47 -0.58 5.63 6.15
CA LEU A 47 -2.03 5.56 5.97
C LEU A 47 -2.43 6.32 4.70
N ASN A 48 -3.26 5.68 3.88
CA ASN A 48 -3.80 6.17 2.61
C ASN A 48 -2.72 6.64 1.62
N GLY A 49 -1.52 6.07 1.73
CA GLY A 49 -0.37 6.41 0.88
C GLY A 49 0.24 7.79 1.12
N ILE A 50 -0.23 8.57 2.09
CA ILE A 50 0.21 9.97 2.29
C ILE A 50 0.42 10.37 3.75
N THR A 51 -0.23 9.71 4.71
CA THR A 51 -0.18 10.13 6.11
C THR A 51 0.78 9.22 6.88
N PRO A 52 1.99 9.68 7.23
CA PRO A 52 2.89 8.89 8.05
C PRO A 52 2.30 8.75 9.45
N LEU A 53 2.31 7.53 9.98
CA LEU A 53 1.89 7.25 11.35
C LEU A 53 3.11 7.24 12.28
N SER A 54 2.88 7.57 13.55
CA SER A 54 3.92 7.48 14.57
C SER A 54 4.22 6.02 14.87
N VAL A 55 5.51 5.66 14.82
CA VAL A 55 6.00 4.31 15.12
C VAL A 55 6.98 4.41 16.29
N SER A 56 6.79 3.55 17.30
CA SER A 56 7.75 3.34 18.38
C SER A 56 8.30 1.92 18.34
N ASN A 57 9.56 1.76 18.72
CA ASN A 57 10.26 0.47 18.77
C ASN A 57 10.55 0.11 20.24
N PRO A 58 9.73 -0.73 20.88
CA PRO A 58 10.00 -1.21 22.24
C PRO A 58 11.12 -2.27 22.30
N GLY A 59 11.51 -2.85 21.17
CA GLY A 59 12.55 -3.86 21.09
C GLY A 59 12.84 -4.29 19.65
N ARG A 60 13.87 -5.12 19.49
CA ARG A 60 14.21 -5.71 18.20
C ARG A 60 13.00 -6.50 17.67
N ASP A 61 12.72 -6.35 16.38
CA ASP A 61 11.66 -7.06 15.65
C ASP A 61 10.26 -6.78 16.22
N SER A 62 10.09 -5.66 16.95
CA SER A 62 8.82 -5.29 17.57
C SER A 62 8.58 -3.79 17.46
N TRP A 63 7.35 -3.44 17.06
CA TRP A 63 6.92 -2.05 16.91
C TRP A 63 5.48 -1.83 17.37
N ARG A 64 5.21 -0.59 17.78
CA ARG A 64 3.87 -0.08 18.06
C ARG A 64 3.59 1.12 17.17
N VAL A 65 2.51 1.07 16.42
CA VAL A 65 2.08 2.11 15.48
C VAL A 65 0.81 2.78 16.01
N SER A 66 0.84 4.08 16.23
CA SER A 66 -0.34 4.81 16.73
C SER A 66 -1.41 4.93 15.64
N LEU A 67 -2.59 4.36 15.88
CA LEU A 67 -3.74 4.42 14.98
C LEU A 67 -5.07 4.34 15.75
N THR A 68 -5.71 5.48 15.96
CA THR A 68 -7.01 5.57 16.63
C THR A 68 -8.14 5.00 15.77
N GLY A 69 -9.00 4.18 16.39
CA GLY A 69 -10.19 3.61 15.74
C GLY A 69 -9.95 2.28 15.01
N ILE A 70 -8.78 1.67 15.16
CA ILE A 70 -8.49 0.30 14.72
C ILE A 70 -9.34 -0.72 15.51
N ASN A 71 -9.68 -1.87 14.91
CA ASN A 71 -10.32 -3.00 15.61
C ASN A 71 -9.30 -4.02 16.17
N GLU A 72 -9.79 -5.07 16.84
CA GLU A 72 -8.98 -6.22 17.30
C GLU A 72 -8.60 -7.21 16.17
N GLY A 73 -8.32 -6.69 14.97
CA GLY A 73 -7.92 -7.51 13.82
C GLY A 73 -6.52 -8.11 14.01
N GLN A 74 -6.28 -9.29 13.47
CA GLN A 74 -4.95 -9.91 13.43
C GLN A 74 -4.72 -10.59 12.09
N GLN A 75 -3.52 -10.43 11.54
CA GLN A 75 -3.08 -11.13 10.33
C GLN A 75 -1.56 -11.30 10.34
N ASP A 76 -1.11 -12.42 9.78
CA ASP A 76 0.31 -12.76 9.62
C ASP A 76 0.74 -12.64 8.14
N TRP A 77 1.97 -12.19 7.90
CA TRP A 77 2.64 -12.21 6.60
C TRP A 77 3.87 -13.12 6.66
N LEU A 78 4.01 -14.02 5.70
CA LEU A 78 5.19 -14.87 5.55
C LEU A 78 6.41 -14.00 5.24
N GLU A 79 7.50 -14.26 5.94
CA GLU A 79 8.78 -13.62 5.66
C GLU A 79 9.38 -14.10 4.33
N PRO A 80 10.21 -13.26 3.67
CA PRO A 80 10.96 -13.66 2.48
C PRO A 80 11.93 -14.81 2.76
N GLU A 81 12.61 -14.75 3.91
CA GLU A 81 13.37 -15.84 4.49
C GLU A 81 12.42 -16.90 5.07
N ALA A 82 12.41 -18.08 4.44
CA ALA A 82 11.48 -19.14 4.81
C ALA A 82 11.62 -19.52 6.30
N GLY A 83 10.50 -19.48 7.01
CA GLY A 83 10.38 -20.11 8.33
C GLY A 83 9.70 -19.27 9.40
N PHE A 84 9.51 -17.97 9.20
CA PHE A 84 8.92 -17.06 10.19
C PHE A 84 7.81 -16.19 9.56
N VAL A 85 7.14 -15.40 10.39
CA VAL A 85 6.07 -14.50 9.96
C VAL A 85 6.15 -13.15 10.67
N ASN A 86 5.68 -12.14 9.96
CA ASN A 86 5.36 -10.82 10.47
C ASN A 86 3.91 -10.81 10.97
N ALA A 87 3.72 -10.81 12.28
CA ALA A 87 2.42 -10.75 12.93
C ALA A 87 2.00 -9.29 13.15
N VAL A 88 0.82 -8.91 12.65
CA VAL A 88 0.22 -7.58 12.84
C VAL A 88 -1.10 -7.73 13.57
N ALA A 89 -1.26 -7.02 14.69
CA ALA A 89 -2.47 -7.07 15.51
C ALA A 89 -2.93 -5.66 15.93
N GLY A 90 -4.23 -5.40 15.88
CA GLY A 90 -4.81 -4.16 16.38
C GLY A 90 -5.16 -4.24 17.87
N LEU A 91 -4.85 -3.18 18.60
CA LEU A 91 -5.14 -2.97 20.02
C LEU A 91 -6.02 -1.72 20.19
N PRO A 92 -7.36 -1.82 20.03
CA PRO A 92 -8.27 -0.68 20.11
C PRO A 92 -8.22 0.06 21.45
N SER A 93 -8.07 -0.67 22.56
CA SER A 93 -7.96 -0.09 23.90
C SER A 93 -6.74 0.83 24.06
N GLU A 94 -5.69 0.59 23.28
CA GLU A 94 -4.44 1.35 23.28
C GLU A 94 -4.38 2.35 22.12
N ASN A 95 -5.30 2.28 21.15
CA ASN A 95 -5.25 3.00 19.88
C ASN A 95 -3.97 2.72 19.08
N GLU A 96 -3.55 1.46 19.06
CA GLU A 96 -2.29 1.05 18.45
C GLU A 96 -2.46 -0.19 17.56
N ILE A 97 -1.54 -0.34 16.63
CA ILE A 97 -1.21 -1.62 15.99
C ILE A 97 0.12 -2.09 16.56
N VAL A 98 0.19 -3.37 16.91
CA VAL A 98 1.43 -4.04 17.27
C VAL A 98 1.91 -4.87 16.09
N VAL A 99 3.20 -4.76 15.82
CA VAL A 99 3.90 -5.54 14.82
C VAL A 99 4.99 -6.34 15.54
N VAL A 100 5.07 -7.63 15.23
CA VAL A 100 6.16 -8.51 15.66
C VAL A 100 6.67 -9.26 14.43
N SER A 101 7.93 -9.04 14.08
CA SER A 101 8.67 -9.76 13.04
C SER A 101 9.42 -10.95 13.66
N ASP A 102 9.96 -11.84 12.84
CA ASP A 102 10.62 -13.10 13.25
C ASP A 102 9.71 -14.00 14.12
N PHE A 103 8.37 -13.90 13.95
CA PHE A 103 7.43 -14.51 14.88
C PHE A 103 7.19 -16.00 14.62
N GLY A 104 8.08 -16.83 15.17
CA GLY A 104 7.87 -18.26 15.44
C GLY A 104 7.70 -19.17 14.19
N PRO A 105 8.29 -20.37 14.21
CA PRO A 105 8.21 -21.25 13.04
C PRO A 105 6.87 -21.96 12.86
N GLY A 106 6.55 -22.28 11.61
CA GLY A 106 5.42 -23.15 11.24
C GLY A 106 4.05 -22.46 11.17
N ARG A 107 4.04 -21.12 11.10
CA ARG A 107 2.81 -20.33 10.91
C ARG A 107 2.48 -20.16 9.43
N THR A 108 1.19 -19.95 9.16
CA THR A 108 0.69 -19.63 7.82
C THR A 108 0.30 -18.16 7.79
N GLY A 109 0.60 -17.48 6.69
CA GLY A 109 0.24 -16.08 6.50
C GLY A 109 0.03 -15.76 5.03
N LEU A 110 -0.28 -14.51 4.76
CA LEU A 110 -0.24 -13.97 3.41
C LEU A 110 1.21 -13.92 2.93
N ALA A 111 1.48 -14.02 1.63
CA ALA A 111 2.83 -13.78 1.14
C ALA A 111 3.24 -12.32 1.42
N ASP A 112 4.54 -12.07 1.63
CA ASP A 112 5.08 -10.71 1.75
C ASP A 112 4.51 -9.76 0.69
N GLY A 113 4.17 -8.53 1.09
CA GLY A 113 3.59 -7.51 0.22
C GLY A 113 2.15 -7.76 -0.24
N THR A 114 1.53 -8.87 0.16
CA THR A 114 0.12 -9.13 -0.15
C THR A 114 -0.80 -8.27 0.70
N GLN A 115 -1.90 -7.79 0.14
CA GLN A 115 -2.87 -6.99 0.89
C GLN A 115 -3.88 -7.88 1.63
N ASP A 116 -4.02 -7.66 2.94
CA ASP A 116 -5.17 -8.13 3.69
C ASP A 116 -6.38 -7.21 3.46
N THR A 117 -7.55 -7.82 3.29
CA THR A 117 -8.81 -7.10 3.03
C THR A 117 -9.94 -7.46 3.99
N THR A 118 -9.67 -8.36 4.95
CA THR A 118 -10.74 -9.00 5.74
C THR A 118 -10.61 -8.83 7.24
N HIS A 119 -9.42 -8.56 7.78
CA HIS A 119 -9.20 -8.63 9.23
C HIS A 119 -9.25 -7.28 9.94
N PHE A 120 -9.00 -6.18 9.23
CA PHE A 120 -8.90 -4.86 9.82
C PHE A 120 -10.01 -3.89 9.41
N THR A 121 -10.39 -3.04 10.36
CA THR A 121 -11.29 -1.90 10.13
C THR A 121 -10.76 -0.66 10.84
N LEU A 122 -11.02 0.51 10.26
CA LEU A 122 -10.72 1.81 10.83
C LEU A 122 -12.03 2.60 10.99
N ASN A 123 -12.39 2.90 12.22
CA ASN A 123 -13.67 3.54 12.58
C ASN A 123 -14.88 2.79 12.00
N GLY A 124 -14.84 1.45 12.02
CA GLY A 124 -15.89 0.58 11.48
C GLY A 124 -15.93 0.46 9.95
N ASN A 125 -15.03 1.12 9.22
CA ASN A 125 -14.88 0.97 7.76
C ASN A 125 -13.76 -0.02 7.45
N PRO A 126 -13.81 -0.77 6.33
CA PRO A 126 -12.70 -1.63 5.93
C PRO A 126 -11.35 -0.89 5.90
N LEU A 127 -10.33 -1.52 6.46
CA LEU A 127 -8.93 -1.08 6.38
C LEU A 127 -8.15 -2.18 5.68
N TYR A 128 -7.54 -1.85 4.55
CA TYR A 128 -6.71 -2.79 3.81
C TYR A 128 -5.26 -2.64 4.24
N VAL A 129 -4.71 -3.68 4.85
CA VAL A 129 -3.36 -3.64 5.43
C VAL A 129 -2.42 -4.40 4.53
N THR A 130 -1.24 -3.85 4.27
CA THR A 130 -0.16 -4.52 3.57
C THR A 130 1.10 -4.42 4.41
N PHE A 131 1.80 -5.53 4.58
CA PHE A 131 3.11 -5.58 5.20
C PHE A 131 4.17 -5.87 4.15
N PHE A 132 5.26 -5.11 4.17
CA PHE A 132 6.46 -5.38 3.37
C PHE A 132 7.63 -5.60 4.30
N ASP A 133 8.25 -6.75 4.14
CA ASP A 133 9.51 -7.09 4.76
C ASP A 133 10.66 -6.81 3.79
N LYS A 134 11.58 -5.91 4.15
CA LYS A 134 12.81 -5.68 3.38
C LYS A 134 14.00 -6.48 3.91
N GLY A 135 13.78 -7.28 4.95
CA GLY A 135 14.77 -7.98 5.73
C GLY A 135 15.75 -7.02 6.39
N ASP A 136 16.71 -7.59 7.13
CA ASP A 136 17.92 -6.89 7.59
C ASP A 136 18.90 -6.59 6.43
N VAL A 137 18.48 -6.78 5.17
CA VAL A 137 19.33 -6.60 4.00
C VAL A 137 19.45 -5.10 3.72
N ALA A 138 20.58 -4.53 4.12
CA ALA A 138 21.04 -3.25 3.62
C ALA A 138 20.91 -3.28 2.08
N THR A 139 19.94 -2.55 1.55
CA THR A 139 19.81 -2.33 0.12
C THR A 139 21.04 -1.55 -0.31
N THR A 140 22.10 -2.26 -0.70
CA THR A 140 23.16 -1.66 -1.52
C THR A 140 22.43 -0.98 -2.67
N PRO A 141 22.53 0.35 -2.81
CA PRO A 141 21.94 1.04 -3.94
C PRO A 141 22.46 0.38 -5.21
N ASP A 142 21.60 0.15 -6.20
CA ASP A 142 22.00 -0.37 -7.52
C ASP A 142 23.00 0.59 -8.19
N THR A 143 24.28 0.51 -7.82
CA THR A 143 25.37 1.28 -8.43
C THR A 143 25.67 0.82 -9.86
N GLY A 144 25.14 -0.32 -10.28
CA GLY A 144 25.39 -0.91 -11.60
C GLY A 144 24.76 -0.14 -12.77
N THR A 145 23.57 0.43 -12.59
CA THR A 145 22.84 1.12 -13.67
C THR A 145 23.30 2.57 -13.86
N THR A 146 23.68 3.26 -12.78
CA THR A 146 24.13 4.66 -12.81
C THR A 146 25.50 4.81 -13.49
N VAL A 147 26.43 3.88 -13.25
CA VAL A 147 27.75 3.88 -13.93
C VAL A 147 27.61 3.57 -15.42
N SER A 148 26.69 2.67 -15.78
CA SER A 148 26.42 2.32 -17.18
C SER A 148 25.88 3.51 -17.97
N LEU A 149 24.96 4.30 -17.39
CA LEU A 149 24.46 5.54 -17.99
C LEU A 149 25.55 6.62 -18.11
N PHE A 150 26.44 6.73 -17.13
CA PHE A 150 27.59 7.63 -17.22
C PHE A 150 28.54 7.23 -18.35
N GLY A 151 28.85 5.93 -18.49
CA GLY A 151 29.68 5.42 -19.59
C GLY A 151 29.08 5.64 -20.97
N LEU A 152 27.76 5.47 -21.11
CA LEU A 152 27.01 5.77 -22.34
C LEU A 152 27.02 7.26 -22.67
N SER A 153 26.94 8.14 -21.66
CA SER A 153 27.00 9.59 -21.86
C SER A 153 28.38 10.06 -22.37
N LEU A 154 29.46 9.50 -21.82
CA LEU A 154 30.84 9.82 -22.24
C LEU A 154 31.15 9.33 -23.66
N THR A 155 30.70 8.13 -24.01
CA THR A 155 30.84 7.62 -25.38
C THR A 155 29.99 8.41 -26.37
N GLY A 156 28.75 8.75 -26.02
CA GLY A 156 27.88 9.62 -26.83
C GLY A 156 28.50 11.00 -27.10
N LEU A 157 29.07 11.63 -26.08
CA LEU A 157 29.73 12.95 -26.20
C LEU A 157 30.98 12.89 -27.08
N ALA A 158 31.78 11.81 -26.98
CA ALA A 158 32.95 11.60 -27.83
C ALA A 158 32.58 11.37 -29.31
N PHE A 159 31.47 10.68 -29.59
CA PHE A 159 30.97 10.48 -30.94
C PHE A 159 30.41 11.77 -31.56
N LEU A 160 29.70 12.60 -30.79
CA LEU A 160 29.20 13.91 -31.22
C LEU A 160 30.34 14.87 -31.58
N ARG A 161 31.43 14.88 -30.79
CA ARG A 161 32.62 15.71 -31.08
C ARG A 161 33.26 15.38 -32.42
N ARG A 162 33.31 14.11 -32.83
CA ARG A 162 33.93 13.68 -34.10
C ARG A 162 33.12 14.03 -35.36
N LYS A 163 31.84 14.39 -35.24
CA LYS A 163 30.99 14.75 -36.38
C LYS A 163 30.87 16.27 -36.63
N LEU A 164 31.30 17.10 -35.67
CA LEU A 164 31.13 18.55 -35.68
C LEU A 164 32.45 19.33 -35.85
N CYS A 165 33.57 18.62 -36.00
CA CYS A 165 34.88 19.14 -36.41
C CYS A 165 35.28 18.48 -37.73
#